data_AF-A0A916F800-F1
#
_entry.id   AF-A0A916F800-F1
#
_cell.length_a   1.000
_cell.length_b   1.000
_cell.length_c   1.000
_cell.angle_alpha   90.00
_cell.angle_beta   90.00
_cell.angle_gamma   90.00
#
_symmetry.space_group_name_H-M   'P 1'
#
loop_
_entity.id
_entity.type
_entity.pdbx_description
1 polymer ?
#
loop_
_entity_poly.entity_id
_entity_poly.type
_entity_poly.pdbx_seq_one_letter_code
_entity_poly.pdbx_strand_id
1 'polypeptide(L)'
;MVFSAAGKPLGLTSTWKEGIRVKGNRIIPGTAIASFREGRYANDHATIFIRETKIGLEVWDQWDGKLWGTRMLRFDYNGNTPYSNDGDLFSVIEKR
;
A
#
# COMPACT_ATOMS: atom_id res chain seq x y z
N MET A 1 -21.78 -15.26 4.57
CA MET A 1 -20.39 -15.45 4.15
C MET A 1 -19.51 -15.07 5.33
N VAL A 2 -18.94 -16.06 6.02
CA VAL A 2 -18.09 -15.83 7.21
C VAL A 2 -16.66 -15.78 6.69
N PHE A 3 -15.98 -14.66 6.88
CA PHE A 3 -14.54 -14.60 6.63
C PHE A 3 -13.87 -15.53 7.63
N SER A 4 -13.52 -16.74 7.18
CA SER A 4 -12.61 -17.63 7.92
C SER A 4 -11.30 -16.88 8.16
N ALA A 5 -10.80 -16.95 9.39
CA ALA A 5 -9.77 -16.10 9.95
C ALA A 5 -8.66 -15.68 8.96
N ALA A 6 -8.32 -14.39 8.95
CA ALA A 6 -7.13 -13.89 8.26
C ALA A 6 -5.89 -14.58 8.86
N GLY A 7 -5.31 -15.55 8.16
CA GLY A 7 -4.33 -16.50 8.68
C GLY A 7 -3.33 -15.91 9.70
N LYS A 8 -2.37 -15.10 9.24
CA LYS A 8 -1.41 -14.38 10.09
C LYS A 8 -1.63 -12.87 9.95
N PRO A 9 -2.41 -12.21 10.84
CA PRO A 9 -2.70 -10.78 10.72
C PRO A 9 -1.42 -9.95 10.83
N LEU A 10 -1.32 -8.84 10.09
CA LEU A 10 -0.12 -7.98 10.07
C LEU A 10 0.16 -7.26 11.40
N GLY A 11 -0.82 -7.23 12.30
CA GLY A 11 -0.71 -6.58 13.62
C GLY A 11 -0.96 -5.07 13.53
N LEU A 12 -0.58 -4.36 14.60
CA LEU A 12 -0.70 -2.91 14.69
C LEU A 12 0.27 -2.22 13.71
N THR A 13 -0.10 -1.05 13.20
CA THR A 13 0.76 -0.28 12.30
C THR A 13 2.10 0.11 12.93
N SER A 14 2.15 0.22 14.26
CA SER A 14 3.37 0.45 15.03
C SER A 14 4.37 -0.71 14.97
N THR A 15 3.94 -1.92 14.61
CA THR A 15 4.82 -3.09 14.44
C THR A 15 5.24 -3.32 13.00
N TRP A 16 4.77 -2.48 12.06
CA TRP A 16 5.10 -2.61 10.65
C TRP A 16 6.50 -2.09 10.35
N LYS A 17 7.14 -2.72 9.37
CA LYS A 17 8.45 -2.37 8.85
C LYS A 17 8.37 -2.22 7.33
N GLU A 18 9.14 -1.26 6.79
CA GLU A 18 9.30 -1.11 5.34
C GLU A 18 10.00 -2.36 4.77
N GLY A 19 9.27 -3.11 3.93
CA GLY A 19 9.81 -4.21 3.16
C GLY A 19 10.26 -3.78 1.76
N ILE A 20 10.13 -4.70 0.80
CA ILE A 20 10.51 -4.47 -0.60
C ILE A 20 9.65 -3.36 -1.21
N ARG A 21 10.28 -2.40 -1.90
CA ARG A 21 9.61 -1.36 -2.69
C ARG A 21 8.75 -1.99 -3.79
N VAL A 22 7.49 -1.60 -3.92
CA VAL A 22 6.59 -2.22 -4.92
C VAL A 22 7.03 -1.88 -6.34
N LYS A 23 7.27 -0.60 -6.63
CA LYS A 23 7.69 -0.11 -7.95
C LYS A 23 8.92 -0.85 -8.46
N GLY A 24 8.82 -1.42 -9.65
CA GLY A 24 9.89 -2.14 -10.34
C GLY A 24 10.16 -3.55 -9.82
N ASN A 25 9.45 -4.03 -8.80
CA ASN A 25 9.63 -5.36 -8.23
C ASN A 25 8.45 -6.29 -8.53
N ARG A 26 8.74 -7.60 -8.58
CA ARG A 26 7.69 -8.61 -8.77
C ARG A 26 6.97 -8.86 -7.45
N ILE A 27 5.84 -8.18 -7.25
CA ILE A 27 4.97 -8.36 -6.10
C ILE A 27 3.76 -9.21 -6.47
N ILE A 28 3.33 -10.09 -5.57
CA ILE A 28 2.17 -10.96 -5.79
C ILE A 28 0.89 -10.14 -5.61
N PRO A 29 -0.08 -10.18 -6.54
CA PRO A 29 -1.40 -9.57 -6.35
C PRO A 29 -2.06 -10.06 -5.04
N GLY A 30 -2.70 -9.14 -4.32
CA GLY A 30 -3.25 -9.40 -2.98
C GLY A 30 -2.28 -9.10 -1.84
N THR A 31 -1.02 -8.74 -2.13
CA THR A 31 -0.05 -8.34 -1.10
C THR A 31 -0.46 -7.02 -0.45
N ALA A 32 -0.41 -6.96 0.88
CA ALA A 32 -0.63 -5.72 1.61
C ALA A 32 0.60 -4.80 1.51
N ILE A 33 0.35 -3.56 1.12
CA ILE A 33 1.38 -2.54 0.91
C ILE A 33 0.97 -1.25 1.62
N ALA A 34 1.94 -0.44 2.01
CA ALA A 34 1.68 0.85 2.63
C ALA A 34 2.72 1.86 2.19
N SER A 35 2.41 3.15 2.34
CA SER A 35 3.38 4.21 2.18
C SER A 35 4.31 4.27 3.38
N PHE A 36 5.61 4.21 3.10
CA PHE A 36 6.67 4.31 4.09
C PHE A 36 7.51 5.56 3.83
N ARG A 37 7.94 6.20 4.92
CA ARG A 37 8.91 7.31 4.88
C ARG A 37 9.98 7.03 5.92
N GLU A 38 11.24 7.07 5.49
CA GLU A 38 12.40 6.78 6.36
C GLU A 38 12.30 5.41 7.09
N GLY A 39 11.86 4.35 6.41
CA GLY A 39 11.76 3.01 7.00
C GLY A 39 10.57 2.78 7.94
N ARG A 40 9.69 3.77 8.11
CA ARG A 40 8.54 3.73 9.03
C ARG A 40 7.24 3.98 8.31
N TYR A 41 6.19 3.30 8.79
CA TYR A 41 4.84 3.57 8.30
C TYR A 41 4.48 5.02 8.60
N ALA A 42 4.00 5.71 7.57
CA ALA A 42 3.85 7.15 7.55
C ALA A 42 2.54 7.66 8.17
N ASN A 43 1.73 6.78 8.79
CA ASN A 43 0.39 7.06 9.31
C ASN A 43 -0.56 7.66 8.27
N ASP A 44 -0.38 7.26 7.00
CA ASP A 44 -1.14 7.80 5.87
C ASP A 44 -2.01 6.73 5.21
N HIS A 45 -1.43 5.76 4.51
CA HIS A 45 -2.20 4.92 3.61
C HIS A 45 -1.65 3.48 3.53
N ALA A 46 -2.56 2.53 3.69
CA ALA A 46 -2.33 1.11 3.50
C ALA A 46 -3.41 0.55 2.56
N THR A 47 -3.01 -0.36 1.68
CA THR A 47 -3.84 -0.83 0.57
C THR A 47 -3.45 -2.25 0.15
N ILE A 48 -4.26 -2.88 -0.70
CA ILE A 48 -3.98 -4.21 -1.24
C ILE A 48 -3.55 -4.05 -2.71
N PHE A 49 -2.35 -4.52 -3.01
CA PHE A 49 -1.78 -4.47 -4.35
C PHE A 49 -2.56 -5.32 -5.36
N ILE A 50 -2.88 -4.78 -6.54
CA ILE A 50 -3.43 -5.54 -7.66
C ILE A 50 -2.34 -5.78 -8.70
N ARG A 51 -1.75 -4.70 -9.23
CA ARG A 51 -0.66 -4.77 -10.22
C ARG A 51 0.08 -3.45 -10.34
N GLU A 52 1.30 -3.53 -10.85
CA GLU A 52 2.04 -2.38 -11.33
C GLU A 52 1.73 -2.15 -12.82
N THR A 53 1.65 -0.88 -13.20
CA THR A 53 1.51 -0.42 -14.58
C THR A 53 2.61 0.59 -14.88
N LYS A 54 2.74 1.00 -16.15
CA LYS A 54 3.73 2.02 -16.54
C LYS A 54 3.55 3.36 -15.82
N ILE A 55 2.34 3.66 -15.36
CA ILE A 55 1.99 4.97 -14.78
C ILE A 55 1.84 4.93 -13.25
N GLY A 56 1.84 3.75 -12.63
CA GLY A 56 1.51 3.63 -11.21
C GLY A 56 1.07 2.24 -10.77
N LEU A 57 0.57 2.17 -9.54
CA LEU A 57 0.06 0.96 -8.89
C LEU A 57 -1.47 0.96 -8.91
N GLU A 58 -2.07 -0.10 -9.44
CA GLU A 58 -3.49 -0.37 -9.25
C GLU A 58 -3.69 -1.13 -7.94
N VAL A 59 -4.61 -0.65 -7.11
CA VAL A 59 -4.79 -1.15 -5.73
C VAL A 59 -6.26 -1.21 -5.33
N TRP A 60 -6.58 -2.03 -4.32
CA TRP A 60 -7.85 -1.96 -3.59
C TRP A 60 -7.69 -1.20 -2.28
N ASP A 61 -8.56 -0.23 -2.06
CA ASP A 61 -8.43 0.69 -0.93
C ASP A 61 -9.79 1.23 -0.46
N GLN A 62 -9.78 1.85 0.71
CA GLN A 62 -10.89 2.64 1.25
C GLN A 62 -10.34 3.72 2.18
N TRP A 63 -11.12 4.78 2.42
CA TRP A 63 -10.87 5.76 3.48
C TRP A 63 -12.18 6.46 3.84
N ASP A 64 -12.16 7.30 4.88
CA ASP A 64 -13.35 8.07 5.26
C ASP A 64 -13.83 8.97 4.10
N GLY A 65 -15.06 8.75 3.64
CA GLY A 65 -15.60 9.42 2.46
C GLY A 65 -15.35 8.74 1.11
N LYS A 66 -14.69 7.57 1.06
CA LYS A 66 -14.65 6.72 -0.13
C LYS A 66 -15.00 5.27 0.19
N LEU A 67 -16.00 4.73 -0.51
CA LEU A 67 -16.30 3.30 -0.50
C LEU A 67 -15.10 2.46 -0.97
N TRP A 68 -15.07 1.22 -0.52
CA TRP A 68 -14.07 0.28 -1.01
C TRP A 68 -14.15 0.14 -2.54
N GLY A 69 -13.01 0.08 -3.21
CA GLY A 69 -12.93 0.02 -4.67
C GLY A 69 -11.50 0.07 -5.16
N THR A 70 -11.30 0.06 -6.48
CA THR A 70 -9.97 0.21 -7.06
C THR A 70 -9.58 1.68 -7.22
N ARG A 71 -8.27 1.95 -7.15
CA ARG A 71 -7.70 3.23 -7.57
C ARG A 71 -6.30 3.07 -8.15
N MET A 72 -5.87 4.06 -8.92
CA MET A 72 -4.50 4.17 -9.44
C MET A 72 -3.69 5.13 -8.57
N LEU A 73 -2.63 4.63 -7.95
CA LEU A 73 -1.61 5.43 -7.27
C LEU A 73 -0.50 5.75 -8.27
N ARG A 74 -0.40 6.99 -8.72
CA ARG A 74 0.47 7.36 -9.84
C ARG A 74 1.92 7.55 -9.41
N PHE A 75 2.84 7.30 -10.34
CA PHE A 75 4.27 7.59 -10.21
C PHE A 75 4.58 9.01 -10.71
N ASP A 76 3.88 10.02 -10.20
CA ASP A 76 3.95 11.40 -10.68
C ASP A 76 4.17 12.41 -9.56
N TYR A 77 4.85 12.01 -8.48
CA TYR A 77 5.20 12.92 -7.41
C TYR A 77 5.94 14.15 -7.93
N ASN A 78 5.29 15.29 -7.81
CA ASN A 78 5.78 16.59 -8.25
C ASN A 78 5.88 17.60 -7.09
N GLY A 79 5.80 17.11 -5.83
CA GLY A 79 5.76 17.94 -4.62
C GLY A 79 4.38 18.45 -4.23
N ASN A 80 3.37 18.34 -5.11
CA ASN A 80 2.00 18.77 -4.83
C ASN A 80 1.02 17.61 -4.61
N THR A 81 1.37 16.40 -5.06
CA THR A 81 0.57 15.19 -4.82
C THR A 81 0.70 14.76 -3.35
N PRO A 82 -0.42 14.51 -2.62
CA PRO A 82 -0.36 13.96 -1.29
C PRO A 82 0.43 12.64 -1.27
N TYR A 83 1.31 12.45 -0.28
CA TYR A 83 2.14 11.25 -0.15
C TYR A 83 1.33 9.94 -0.17
N SER A 84 0.10 9.94 0.35
CA SER A 84 -0.82 8.81 0.33
C SER A 84 -1.24 8.35 -1.08
N ASN A 85 -1.08 9.21 -2.08
CA ASN A 85 -1.47 8.99 -3.47
C ASN A 85 -0.28 8.74 -4.39
N ASP A 86 0.93 8.84 -3.85
CA ASP A 86 2.17 8.67 -4.59
C ASP A 86 2.60 7.19 -4.58
N GLY A 87 2.49 6.54 -5.74
CA GLY A 87 2.87 5.14 -5.92
C GLY A 87 4.35 4.87 -5.65
N ASP A 88 5.22 5.90 -5.69
CA ASP A 88 6.65 5.76 -5.44
C ASP A 88 7.00 5.41 -3.99
N LEU A 89 6.09 5.70 -3.05
CA LEU A 89 6.31 5.51 -1.61
C LEU A 89 5.83 4.17 -1.07
N PHE A 90 5.22 3.33 -1.90
CA PHE A 90 4.60 2.09 -1.44
C PHE A 90 5.60 0.94 -1.40
N SER A 91 5.72 0.32 -0.22
CA SER A 91 6.51 -0.88 0.01
C SER A 91 5.64 -1.98 0.62
N VAL A 92 6.06 -3.23 0.47
CA VAL A 92 5.45 -4.38 1.15
C VAL A 92 5.50 -4.17 2.65
N ILE A 93 4.39 -4.47 3.33
CA ILE A 93 4.35 -4.43 4.80
C ILE A 93 5.03 -5.68 5.35
N GLU A 94 6.13 -5.50 6.07
CA GLU A 94 6.75 -6.55 6.85
C GLU A 94 6.46 -6.38 8.35
N LYS A 95 6.65 -7.45 9.11
CA LYS A 95 6.63 -7.40 10.56
C LYS A 95 8.06 -7.21 11.09
N ARG A 96 8.19 -6.45 12.17
CA ARG A 96 9.39 -6.51 13.01
C ARG A 96 9.49 -7.81 13.78
#